data_AF-A0A1V6TBA0-F1
#
_entry.id   AF-A0A1V6TBA0-F1
#
_cell.length_a   1.000
_cell.length_b   1.000
_cell.length_c   1.000
_cell.angle_alpha   90.00
_cell.angle_beta   90.00
_cell.angle_gamma   90.00
#
_symmetry.space_group_name_H-M   'P 1'
#
loop_
_entity.id
_entity.type
_entity.pdbx_description
1 polymer ?
#
loop_
_entity_poly.entity_id
_entity_poly.type
_entity_poly.pdbx_seq_one_letter_code
_entity_poly.pdbx_strand_id
1 'polypeptide(L)'
;MITMESEKDYNQSSLDYDNDSHSESSNDTIGLDDLELTRINTYRLQQRTTVGSVTGPTIRERWLPMGAGKEHPPLLPDSEAYVVEFDGADDPLIPVNWPLRKRLFLVAILCYSTFACSFASAVFSAAIPGVIQEFHTTHVVGSLGVTLYVLGFAAGPTIWAPGSELIGRRAPLLVGLFGCGIFTVACATAKDLQTIMLCRFFAGLFAASPISVVPAVFADMYNHLQRGMIMSIFCMAVFIGPFAAPFVGGMLAMSPLGWRWTMWISAIMIGMGFLVALICLDETYAPVILVQKAATLRRQTRNWGIHAKQDEVEIDFTALLCTNFTRPIVMLITEPILLLISLYISFIYGLIYALLGAYPVVFQGVYEMNMGVGGLAFIGLIIGELLGGTLMLFLQRSYAHKLHANEGIPVPEWRLPPAILGAMIFAIGLFW
;
A
#
# COMPACT_ATOMS: atom_id res chain seq x y z
N MET A 1 -14.34 71.00 -24.00
CA MET A 1 -15.10 70.91 -22.74
C MET A 1 -15.31 69.43 -22.48
N ILE A 2 -14.73 68.90 -21.38
CA ILE A 2 -14.85 67.53 -20.82
C ILE A 2 -13.86 66.51 -21.45
N THR A 3 -12.57 66.48 -21.01
CA THR A 3 -11.91 65.57 -20.00
C THR A 3 -11.79 64.11 -20.46
N MET A 4 -10.63 63.59 -20.91
CA MET A 4 -9.44 63.09 -20.18
C MET A 4 -9.75 62.07 -19.04
N GLU A 5 -9.62 60.77 -19.35
CA GLU A 5 -9.11 59.63 -18.53
C GLU A 5 -9.29 58.32 -19.33
N SER A 6 -8.25 57.83 -20.05
CA SER A 6 -7.32 56.75 -19.65
C SER A 6 -8.06 55.42 -19.41
N GLU A 7 -8.21 54.47 -20.34
CA GLU A 7 -7.21 53.69 -21.09
C GLU A 7 -5.96 53.29 -20.28
N LYS A 8 -6.17 52.68 -19.11
CA LYS A 8 -5.21 51.86 -18.35
C LYS A 8 -6.02 50.87 -17.50
N ASP A 9 -5.87 49.58 -17.77
CA ASP A 9 -5.87 48.46 -16.79
C ASP A 9 -6.00 47.11 -17.53
N TYR A 10 -5.08 46.89 -18.47
CA TYR A 10 -4.84 45.57 -19.06
C TYR A 10 -3.33 45.46 -19.36
N ASN A 11 -2.52 45.47 -18.29
CA ASN A 11 -1.16 44.93 -18.20
C ASN A 11 -0.49 45.40 -16.91
N GLN A 12 -0.54 44.57 -15.86
CA GLN A 12 0.52 44.58 -14.84
C GLN A 12 0.60 43.22 -14.16
N SER A 13 1.21 42.27 -14.86
CA SER A 13 1.98 41.21 -14.23
C SER A 13 3.36 41.77 -13.92
N SER A 14 3.65 42.06 -12.65
CA SER A 14 5.03 42.17 -12.16
C SER A 14 5.03 42.18 -10.64
N LEU A 15 5.46 41.05 -10.08
CA LEU A 15 6.43 40.98 -8.98
C LEU A 15 6.06 41.76 -7.70
N ASP A 16 5.37 41.07 -6.78
CA ASP A 16 5.61 41.26 -5.35
C ASP A 16 6.32 40.01 -4.82
N TYR A 17 7.59 39.91 -5.21
CA TYR A 17 8.65 39.26 -4.45
C TYR A 17 9.37 40.42 -3.78
N ASP A 18 9.30 40.53 -2.46
CA ASP A 18 10.27 41.19 -1.57
C ASP A 18 9.67 41.09 -0.15
N ASN A 19 10.36 40.54 0.85
CA ASN A 19 11.64 41.06 1.29
C ASN A 19 12.47 39.95 1.96
N ASP A 20 13.40 39.37 1.19
CA ASP A 20 14.56 38.64 1.71
C ASP A 20 15.54 39.66 2.30
N SER A 21 15.46 39.92 3.61
CA SER A 21 16.60 40.48 4.32
C SER A 21 17.52 39.32 4.72
N HIS A 22 18.54 39.08 3.89
CA HIS A 22 19.73 38.33 4.29
C HIS A 22 20.32 38.93 5.57
N SER A 23 20.12 38.27 6.70
CA SER A 23 21.06 38.31 7.82
C SER A 23 21.83 36.99 7.83
N GLU A 24 22.97 36.97 7.14
CA GLU A 24 24.02 35.99 7.38
C GLU A 24 24.47 36.11 8.85
N SER A 25 24.03 35.19 9.71
CA SER A 25 24.84 34.64 10.80
C SER A 25 24.03 33.60 11.59
N SER A 26 24.73 32.56 12.04
CA SER A 26 24.28 31.39 12.80
C SER A 26 23.61 30.25 12.01
N ASN A 27 24.44 29.59 11.21
CA ASN A 27 24.55 28.13 11.27
C ASN A 27 24.58 27.71 12.75
N ASP A 28 23.50 27.16 13.28
CA ASP A 28 23.48 26.10 14.30
C ASP A 28 22.03 25.79 14.70
N THR A 29 21.68 24.50 14.65
CA THR A 29 20.43 23.88 15.12
C THR A 29 19.13 24.20 14.37
N ILE A 30 18.87 23.46 13.28
CA ILE A 30 17.50 23.17 12.85
C ILE A 30 16.82 22.42 14.00
N GLY A 31 15.95 23.12 14.74
CA GLY A 31 15.23 22.57 15.88
C GLY A 31 14.23 21.49 15.45
N LEU A 32 13.94 20.55 16.36
CA LEU A 32 12.93 19.51 16.19
C LEU A 32 11.57 20.09 15.73
N ASP A 33 11.23 21.31 16.18
CA ASP A 33 9.98 22.01 15.80
C ASP A 33 9.87 22.32 14.30
N ASP A 34 10.99 22.61 13.62
CA ASP A 34 10.98 23.01 12.21
C ASP A 34 10.82 21.80 11.28
N LEU A 35 11.36 20.66 11.69
CA LEU A 35 11.15 19.37 11.03
C LEU A 35 9.70 18.90 11.17
N GLU A 36 9.05 19.19 12.30
CA GLU A 36 7.65 18.86 12.53
C GLU A 36 6.68 19.78 11.78
N LEU A 37 6.97 21.08 11.72
CA LEU A 37 6.24 22.00 10.84
C LEU A 37 6.35 21.60 9.38
N THR A 38 7.54 21.17 8.94
CA THR A 38 7.75 20.62 7.59
C THR A 38 6.95 19.34 7.37
N ARG A 39 6.86 18.46 8.36
CA ARG A 39 6.01 17.24 8.29
C ARG A 39 4.55 17.58 8.20
N ILE A 40 4.04 18.47 9.06
CA ILE A 40 2.64 18.90 9.07
C ILE A 40 2.28 19.54 7.73
N ASN A 41 3.16 20.39 7.19
CA ASN A 41 2.96 21.00 5.87
C ASN A 41 3.08 20.00 4.72
N THR A 42 3.96 18.99 4.81
CA THR A 42 4.07 17.90 3.84
C THR A 42 2.82 17.02 3.85
N TYR A 43 2.31 16.67 5.04
CA TYR A 43 1.04 15.96 5.18
C TYR A 43 -0.13 16.80 4.63
N ARG A 44 -0.17 18.11 4.93
CA ARG A 44 -1.17 19.03 4.39
C ARG A 44 -1.10 19.11 2.85
N LEU A 45 0.10 19.16 2.27
CA LEU A 45 0.32 19.21 0.82
C LEU A 45 -0.02 17.87 0.15
N GLN A 46 0.45 16.74 0.69
CA GLN A 46 0.09 15.41 0.21
C GLN A 46 -1.42 15.21 0.26
N GLN A 47 -2.06 15.53 1.39
CA GLN A 47 -3.51 15.40 1.56
C GLN A 47 -4.26 16.28 0.56
N ARG A 48 -3.93 17.57 0.43
CA ARG A 48 -4.59 18.46 -0.55
C ARG A 48 -4.42 17.98 -1.98
N THR A 49 -3.25 17.42 -2.29
CA THR A 49 -2.94 16.90 -3.63
C THR A 49 -3.70 15.61 -3.89
N THR A 50 -3.73 14.69 -2.93
CA THR A 50 -4.23 13.32 -3.10
C THR A 50 -5.75 13.20 -2.98
N VAL A 51 -6.41 14.01 -2.13
CA VAL A 51 -7.87 14.00 -2.00
C VAL A 51 -8.57 14.77 -3.15
N GLY A 52 -7.81 15.28 -4.13
CA GLY A 52 -8.38 15.91 -5.33
C GLY A 52 -9.11 17.25 -5.09
N SER A 53 -9.07 17.77 -3.86
CA SER A 53 -9.72 19.02 -3.47
C SER A 53 -8.89 20.23 -3.92
N VAL A 54 -8.87 20.48 -5.23
CA VAL A 54 -8.38 21.74 -5.81
C VAL A 54 -9.45 22.83 -5.66
N THR A 55 -10.72 22.44 -5.72
CA THR A 55 -11.85 23.33 -5.50
C THR A 55 -12.13 23.45 -4.00
N GLY A 56 -11.99 24.66 -3.45
CA GLY A 56 -12.64 25.01 -2.19
C GLY A 56 -14.15 24.78 -2.28
N PRO A 57 -14.88 24.82 -1.15
CA PRO A 57 -16.30 24.50 -1.10
C PRO A 57 -17.02 25.22 -2.24
N THR A 58 -17.73 24.46 -3.08
CA THR A 58 -18.51 25.05 -4.16
C THR A 58 -19.45 26.08 -3.55
N ILE A 59 -19.30 27.36 -3.92
CA ILE A 59 -20.17 28.43 -3.40
C ILE A 59 -21.57 28.13 -3.90
N ARG A 60 -22.37 27.44 -3.09
CA ARG A 60 -23.77 27.16 -3.41
C ARG A 60 -24.53 28.47 -3.34
N GLU A 61 -24.99 28.96 -4.49
CA GLU A 61 -25.79 30.19 -4.62
C GLU A 61 -27.06 30.17 -3.73
N ARG A 62 -27.52 28.98 -3.32
CA ARG A 62 -28.65 28.81 -2.41
C ARG A 62 -28.41 27.68 -1.42
N TRP A 63 -28.47 28.00 -0.13
CA TRP A 63 -28.27 27.04 0.94
C TRP A 63 -29.58 26.26 1.19
N LEU A 64 -29.46 24.99 1.59
CA LEU A 64 -30.63 24.20 1.96
C LEU A 64 -31.26 24.79 3.23
N PRO A 65 -32.58 25.01 3.29
CA PRO A 65 -33.21 25.60 4.48
C PRO A 65 -33.02 24.69 5.69
N MET A 66 -32.69 25.27 6.85
CA MET A 66 -32.53 24.54 8.13
C MET A 66 -33.84 23.90 8.63
N GLY A 67 -34.98 24.24 8.02
CA GLY A 67 -36.31 23.80 8.42
C GLY A 67 -36.88 24.59 9.60
N ALA A 68 -38.20 24.52 9.77
CA ALA A 68 -38.94 25.22 10.83
C ALA A 68 -38.74 26.75 10.88
N GLY A 69 -38.52 27.40 9.73
CA GLY A 69 -38.32 28.85 9.65
C GLY A 69 -37.03 29.36 10.30
N LYS A 70 -36.09 28.47 10.62
CA LYS A 70 -34.80 28.83 11.22
C LYS A 70 -33.86 29.42 10.17
N GLU A 71 -33.27 30.57 10.50
CA GLU A 71 -32.18 31.15 9.71
C GLU A 71 -30.88 30.35 9.90
N HIS A 72 -29.92 30.57 8.99
CA HIS A 72 -28.62 29.94 9.09
C HIS A 72 -27.82 30.51 10.26
N PRO A 73 -27.12 29.67 11.04
CA PRO A 73 -26.23 30.16 12.07
C PRO A 73 -25.11 31.01 11.45
N PRO A 74 -24.62 32.05 12.16
CA PRO A 74 -23.48 32.83 11.70
C PRO A 74 -22.25 31.93 11.57
N LEU A 75 -21.36 32.27 10.63
CA LEU A 75 -20.06 31.61 10.51
C LEU A 75 -19.25 31.78 11.80
N LEU A 76 -18.41 30.79 12.11
CA LEU A 76 -17.55 30.84 13.28
C LEU A 76 -16.57 32.03 13.15
N PRO A 77 -16.39 32.86 14.20
CA PRO A 77 -15.53 34.05 14.12
C PRO A 77 -14.07 33.75 13.78
N ASP A 78 -13.58 32.58 14.20
CA ASP A 78 -12.25 32.07 13.91
C ASP A 78 -12.34 30.56 13.69
N SER A 79 -12.45 30.13 12.44
CA SER A 79 -12.61 28.71 12.09
C SER A 79 -11.39 27.88 12.48
N GLU A 80 -10.18 28.47 12.43
CA GLU A 80 -8.93 27.76 12.74
C GLU A 80 -8.84 27.42 14.23
N ALA A 81 -9.37 28.26 15.12
CA ALA A 81 -9.42 27.98 16.55
C ALA A 81 -10.29 26.76 16.93
N TYR A 82 -11.19 26.32 16.05
CA TYR A 82 -12.03 25.13 16.24
C TYR A 82 -11.48 23.89 15.53
N VAL A 83 -10.34 24.00 14.82
CA VAL A 83 -9.68 22.87 14.17
C VAL A 83 -8.92 22.05 15.21
N VAL A 84 -9.21 20.75 15.24
CA VAL A 84 -8.51 19.81 16.12
C VAL A 84 -7.18 19.40 15.50
N GLU A 85 -6.09 19.66 16.22
CA GLU A 85 -4.75 19.20 15.90
C GLU A 85 -4.21 18.26 17.01
N PHE A 86 -3.00 17.72 16.79
CA PHE A 86 -2.30 16.94 17.82
C PHE A 86 -1.77 17.86 18.92
N ASP A 87 -1.63 17.34 20.14
CA ASP A 87 -1.22 18.14 21.30
C ASP A 87 0.28 18.50 21.28
N GLY A 88 1.05 17.93 20.33
CA GLY A 88 2.47 18.19 20.06
C GLY A 88 3.19 16.97 19.43
N ALA A 89 4.51 17.10 19.27
CA ALA A 89 5.44 16.06 18.80
C ALA A 89 5.24 14.68 19.44
N ASP A 90 5.03 14.70 20.76
CA ASP A 90 5.03 13.53 21.64
C ASP A 90 3.61 13.00 21.93
N ASP A 91 2.59 13.46 21.20
CA ASP A 91 1.20 13.02 21.40
C ASP A 91 1.11 11.48 21.23
N PRO A 92 0.59 10.72 22.22
CA PRO A 92 0.47 9.27 22.15
C PRO A 92 -0.48 8.78 21.06
N LEU A 93 -1.31 9.65 20.50
CA LEU A 93 -2.16 9.36 19.34
C LEU A 93 -1.35 9.23 18.05
N ILE A 94 -0.14 9.80 18.00
CA ILE A 94 0.73 9.70 16.83
C ILE A 94 1.32 8.28 16.76
N PRO A 95 1.15 7.54 15.66
CA PRO A 95 1.62 6.14 15.55
C PRO A 95 3.12 5.94 15.73
N VAL A 96 3.92 6.99 15.44
CA VAL A 96 5.38 6.99 15.62
C VAL A 96 5.76 6.86 17.11
N ASN A 97 4.93 7.40 18.01
CA ASN A 97 5.17 7.43 19.45
C ASN A 97 4.69 6.17 20.18
N TRP A 98 4.09 5.22 19.46
CA TRP A 98 3.64 3.96 20.06
C TRP A 98 4.79 3.11 20.61
N PRO A 99 4.53 2.31 21.67
CA PRO A 99 5.55 1.46 22.25
C PRO A 99 6.09 0.49 21.20
N LEU A 100 7.41 0.29 21.17
CA LEU A 100 8.10 -0.51 20.15
C LEU A 100 7.51 -1.92 20.02
N ARG A 101 7.10 -2.54 21.13
CA ARG A 101 6.45 -3.86 21.14
C ARG A 101 5.16 -3.88 20.31
N LYS A 102 4.33 -2.84 20.43
CA LYS A 102 3.09 -2.70 19.66
C LYS A 102 3.41 -2.55 18.17
N ARG A 103 4.37 -1.68 17.83
CA ARG A 103 4.79 -1.46 16.43
C ARG A 103 5.36 -2.73 15.79
N LEU A 104 6.26 -3.43 16.46
CA LEU A 104 6.83 -4.69 15.96
C LEU A 104 5.78 -5.78 15.81
N PHE A 105 4.83 -5.87 16.74
CA PHE A 105 3.72 -6.80 16.64
C PHE A 105 2.81 -6.50 15.44
N LEU A 106 2.48 -5.22 15.19
CA LEU A 106 1.74 -4.81 13.99
C LEU A 106 2.51 -5.14 12.71
N VAL A 107 3.81 -4.87 12.66
CA VAL A 107 4.66 -5.26 11.51
C VAL A 107 4.58 -6.76 11.27
N ALA A 108 4.67 -7.60 12.30
CA ALA A 108 4.58 -9.04 12.17
C ALA A 108 3.22 -9.49 11.61
N ILE A 109 2.11 -8.93 12.09
CA ILE A 109 0.76 -9.25 11.61
C ILE A 109 0.57 -8.84 10.15
N LEU A 110 1.02 -7.64 9.78
CA LEU A 110 0.86 -7.10 8.43
C LEU A 110 1.74 -7.84 7.41
N CYS A 111 2.98 -8.18 7.79
CA CYS A 111 3.85 -9.04 6.99
C CYS A 111 3.28 -10.45 6.86
N TYR A 112 2.75 -11.04 7.93
CA TYR A 112 2.11 -12.35 7.88
C TYR A 112 0.88 -12.36 6.96
N SER A 113 0.01 -11.35 7.08
CA SER A 113 -1.21 -11.23 6.27
C SER A 113 -0.88 -11.07 4.78
N THR A 114 0.17 -10.30 4.49
CA THR A 114 0.71 -10.12 3.15
C THR A 114 1.30 -11.42 2.60
N PHE A 115 2.12 -12.10 3.41
CA PHE A 115 2.68 -13.42 3.08
C PHE A 115 1.57 -14.43 2.76
N ALA A 116 0.49 -14.49 3.55
CA ALA A 116 -0.64 -15.38 3.32
C ALA A 116 -1.37 -15.08 1.99
N CYS A 117 -1.60 -13.80 1.68
CA CYS A 117 -2.20 -13.37 0.41
C CYS A 117 -1.30 -13.69 -0.79
N SER A 118 0.02 -13.50 -0.64
CA SER A 118 1.00 -13.82 -1.67
C SER A 118 1.15 -15.34 -1.86
N PHE A 119 1.13 -16.11 -0.79
CA PHE A 119 1.12 -17.58 -0.82
C PHE A 119 -0.11 -18.13 -1.56
N ALA A 120 -1.30 -17.58 -1.29
CA ALA A 120 -2.56 -17.98 -1.94
C ALA A 120 -2.57 -17.72 -3.47
N SER A 121 -1.72 -16.79 -3.96
CA SER A 121 -1.58 -16.54 -5.40
C SER A 121 -1.02 -17.75 -6.14
N ALA A 122 0.01 -18.37 -5.55
CA ALA A 122 0.86 -19.35 -6.19
C ALA A 122 0.50 -20.80 -5.81
N VAL A 123 -0.09 -21.04 -4.63
CA VAL A 123 -0.42 -22.41 -4.17
C VAL A 123 -1.34 -23.14 -5.14
N PHE A 124 -2.17 -22.39 -5.87
CA PHE A 124 -3.09 -22.93 -6.87
C PHE A 124 -2.37 -23.62 -8.03
N SER A 125 -1.10 -23.29 -8.31
CA SER A 125 -0.34 -23.99 -9.35
C SER A 125 -0.21 -25.49 -9.07
N ALA A 126 -0.03 -25.87 -7.80
CA ALA A 126 0.00 -27.27 -7.38
C ALA A 126 -1.36 -27.96 -7.45
N ALA A 127 -2.46 -27.20 -7.48
CA ALA A 127 -3.81 -27.72 -7.62
C ALA A 127 -4.21 -28.01 -9.08
N ILE A 128 -3.49 -27.44 -10.06
CA ILE A 128 -3.82 -27.52 -11.50
C ILE A 128 -4.07 -28.97 -11.95
N PRO A 129 -3.22 -29.98 -11.64
CA PRO A 129 -3.45 -31.35 -12.07
C PRO A 129 -4.77 -31.93 -11.53
N GLY A 130 -5.11 -31.64 -10.27
CA GLY A 130 -6.35 -32.08 -9.65
C GLY A 130 -7.59 -31.42 -10.25
N VAL A 131 -7.51 -30.11 -10.56
CA VAL A 131 -8.58 -29.37 -11.23
C VAL A 131 -8.82 -29.92 -12.64
N ILE A 132 -7.75 -30.22 -13.38
CA ILE A 132 -7.83 -30.82 -14.72
C ILE A 132 -8.55 -32.18 -14.67
N GLN A 133 -8.19 -33.02 -13.71
CA GLN A 133 -8.76 -34.35 -13.56
C GLN A 133 -10.25 -34.31 -13.20
N GLU A 134 -10.64 -33.40 -12.31
CA GLU A 134 -12.02 -33.30 -11.82
C GLU A 134 -12.97 -32.62 -12.80
N PHE A 135 -12.52 -31.56 -13.48
CA PHE A 135 -13.36 -30.77 -14.39
C PHE A 135 -13.14 -31.11 -15.86
N HIS A 136 -12.35 -32.15 -16.16
CA HIS A 136 -12.04 -32.62 -17.51
C HIS A 136 -11.62 -31.49 -18.47
N THR A 137 -10.67 -30.67 -18.04
CA THR A 137 -10.23 -29.47 -18.78
C THR A 137 -8.76 -29.56 -19.24
N THR A 138 -8.29 -28.55 -19.96
CA THR A 138 -6.92 -28.49 -20.49
C THR A 138 -6.01 -27.71 -19.55
N HIS A 139 -4.70 -27.97 -19.60
CA HIS A 139 -3.67 -27.26 -18.83
C HIS A 139 -3.75 -25.73 -18.98
N VAL A 140 -4.06 -25.24 -20.19
CA VAL A 140 -4.24 -23.80 -20.48
C VAL A 140 -5.36 -23.19 -19.62
N VAL A 141 -6.45 -23.93 -19.42
CA VAL A 141 -7.58 -23.46 -18.63
C VAL A 141 -7.29 -23.58 -17.13
N GLY A 142 -6.54 -24.60 -16.72
CA GLY A 142 -6.04 -24.70 -15.33
C GLY A 142 -5.12 -23.54 -14.96
N SER A 143 -4.17 -23.18 -15.83
CA SER A 143 -3.25 -22.06 -15.60
C SER A 143 -3.94 -20.70 -15.57
N LEU A 144 -5.09 -20.56 -16.26
CA LEU A 144 -5.92 -19.35 -16.21
C LEU A 144 -6.32 -18.99 -14.77
N GLY A 145 -6.50 -19.98 -13.89
CA GLY A 145 -6.80 -19.72 -12.47
C GLY A 145 -5.65 -19.02 -11.74
N VAL A 146 -4.39 -19.30 -12.08
CA VAL A 146 -3.23 -18.56 -11.56
C VAL A 146 -3.24 -17.14 -12.12
N THR A 147 -3.38 -17.00 -13.45
CA THR A 147 -3.36 -15.72 -14.15
C THR A 147 -4.47 -14.78 -13.68
N LEU A 148 -5.70 -15.27 -13.46
CA LEU A 148 -6.82 -14.44 -13.01
C LEU A 148 -6.60 -13.83 -11.63
N TYR A 149 -5.97 -14.58 -10.73
CA TYR A 149 -5.59 -14.02 -9.43
C TYR A 149 -4.55 -12.92 -9.59
N VAL A 150 -3.52 -13.13 -10.41
CA VAL A 150 -2.51 -12.09 -10.69
C VAL A 150 -3.14 -10.87 -11.37
N LEU A 151 -4.12 -11.07 -12.26
CA LEU A 151 -4.87 -10.00 -12.91
C LEU A 151 -5.68 -9.19 -11.88
N GLY A 152 -6.43 -9.85 -11.00
CA GLY A 152 -7.15 -9.19 -9.92
C GLY A 152 -6.18 -8.46 -8.97
N PHE A 153 -5.06 -9.11 -8.68
CA PHE A 153 -3.99 -8.57 -7.85
C PHE A 153 -3.35 -7.31 -8.45
N ALA A 154 -3.19 -7.24 -9.77
CA ALA A 154 -2.73 -6.05 -10.49
C ALA A 154 -3.80 -4.93 -10.55
N ALA A 155 -5.08 -5.29 -10.63
CA ALA A 155 -6.17 -4.33 -10.64
C ALA A 155 -6.44 -3.72 -9.26
N GLY A 156 -6.21 -4.47 -8.18
CA GLY A 156 -6.62 -4.08 -6.83
C GLY A 156 -6.00 -2.79 -6.26
N PRO A 157 -4.71 -2.44 -6.47
CA PRO A 157 -4.12 -1.22 -5.94
C PRO A 157 -4.85 0.05 -6.40
N THR A 158 -5.52 0.00 -7.55
CA THR A 158 -6.30 1.12 -8.08
C THR A 158 -7.51 1.50 -7.22
N ILE A 159 -8.02 0.54 -6.42
CA ILE A 159 -9.15 0.75 -5.50
C ILE A 159 -8.61 0.93 -4.08
N TRP A 160 -7.68 0.07 -3.65
CA TRP A 160 -7.24 0.03 -2.26
C TRP A 160 -6.29 1.15 -1.88
N ALA A 161 -5.41 1.60 -2.77
CA ALA A 161 -4.48 2.69 -2.45
C ALA A 161 -5.24 4.01 -2.19
N PRO A 162 -6.13 4.48 -3.10
CA PRO A 162 -6.92 5.70 -2.84
C PRO A 162 -7.92 5.51 -1.71
N GLY A 163 -8.53 4.32 -1.63
CA GLY A 163 -9.42 3.97 -0.52
C GLY A 163 -8.73 4.17 0.83
N SER A 164 -7.45 3.77 0.95
CA SER A 164 -6.70 3.91 2.20
C SER A 164 -6.38 5.34 2.63
N GLU A 165 -6.51 6.30 1.72
CA GLU A 165 -6.28 7.72 2.00
C GLU A 165 -7.60 8.44 2.34
N LEU A 166 -8.74 7.87 1.94
CA LEU A 166 -10.07 8.42 2.22
C LEU A 166 -10.67 7.89 3.52
N ILE A 167 -10.67 6.56 3.68
CA ILE A 167 -11.34 5.89 4.81
C ILE A 167 -10.35 5.44 5.90
N GLY A 168 -9.07 5.79 5.78
CA GLY A 168 -7.99 5.36 6.67
C GLY A 168 -7.37 4.02 6.28
N ARG A 169 -6.37 3.56 7.02
CA ARG A 169 -5.64 2.31 6.68
C ARG A 169 -6.37 1.07 7.18
N ARG A 170 -7.06 1.14 8.32
CA ARG A 170 -7.64 -0.05 9.00
C ARG A 170 -8.75 -0.70 8.17
N ALA A 171 -9.71 0.08 7.69
CA ALA A 171 -10.87 -0.45 6.99
C ALA A 171 -10.53 -1.16 5.65
N PRO A 172 -9.73 -0.57 4.73
CA PRO A 172 -9.30 -1.24 3.51
C PRO A 172 -8.59 -2.58 3.78
N LEU A 173 -7.72 -2.64 4.80
CA LEU A 173 -6.99 -3.85 5.17
C LEU A 173 -7.94 -4.96 5.63
N LEU A 174 -8.90 -4.63 6.51
CA LEU A 174 -9.86 -5.61 7.01
C LEU A 174 -10.81 -6.10 5.93
N VAL A 175 -11.36 -5.20 5.11
CA VAL A 175 -12.26 -5.57 4.00
C VAL A 175 -11.50 -6.39 2.95
N GLY A 176 -10.25 -6.02 2.67
CA GLY A 176 -9.33 -6.77 1.80
C GLY A 176 -9.10 -8.20 2.28
N LEU A 177 -8.66 -8.37 3.53
CA LEU A 177 -8.39 -9.69 4.09
C LEU A 177 -9.66 -10.54 4.19
N PHE A 178 -10.78 -9.94 4.60
CA PHE A 178 -12.07 -10.62 4.68
C PHE A 178 -12.56 -11.09 3.31
N GLY A 179 -12.55 -10.21 2.31
CA GLY A 179 -12.93 -10.54 0.95
C GLY A 179 -12.03 -11.62 0.35
N CYS A 180 -10.72 -11.50 0.51
CA CYS A 180 -9.75 -12.49 0.04
C CYS A 180 -10.01 -13.86 0.69
N GLY A 181 -10.29 -13.90 1.99
CA GLY A 181 -10.65 -15.11 2.72
C GLY A 181 -11.93 -15.76 2.17
N ILE A 182 -13.01 -14.98 1.99
CA ILE A 182 -14.28 -15.49 1.46
C ILE A 182 -14.11 -16.08 0.06
N PHE A 183 -13.47 -15.37 -0.85
CA PHE A 183 -13.30 -15.85 -2.23
C PHE A 183 -12.35 -17.05 -2.30
N THR A 184 -11.35 -17.11 -1.42
CA THR A 184 -10.49 -18.29 -1.27
C THR A 184 -11.28 -19.51 -0.78
N VAL A 185 -12.18 -19.35 0.21
CA VAL A 185 -13.09 -20.41 0.67
C VAL A 185 -14.07 -20.82 -0.44
N ALA A 186 -14.66 -19.85 -1.14
CA ALA A 186 -15.57 -20.11 -2.25
C ALA A 186 -14.89 -20.93 -3.36
N CYS A 187 -13.62 -20.62 -3.66
CA CYS A 187 -12.81 -21.40 -4.58
C CYS A 187 -12.56 -22.83 -4.09
N ALA A 188 -12.35 -23.04 -2.79
CA ALA A 188 -12.18 -24.38 -2.21
C ALA A 188 -13.46 -25.23 -2.32
N THR A 189 -14.63 -24.60 -2.18
CA THR A 189 -15.94 -25.27 -2.24
C THR A 189 -16.58 -25.30 -3.63
N ALA A 190 -15.89 -24.77 -4.64
CA ALA A 190 -16.43 -24.62 -5.98
C ALA A 190 -16.78 -25.98 -6.62
N LYS A 191 -17.96 -26.01 -7.26
CA LYS A 191 -18.49 -27.16 -8.00
C LYS A 191 -18.37 -27.02 -9.51
N ASP A 192 -17.95 -25.84 -9.98
CA ASP A 192 -17.85 -25.50 -11.39
C ASP A 192 -16.57 -24.72 -11.65
N LEU A 193 -16.00 -24.91 -12.83
CA LEU A 193 -14.78 -24.23 -13.27
C LEU A 193 -14.96 -22.70 -13.33
N GLN A 194 -16.13 -22.22 -13.75
CA GLN A 194 -16.45 -20.79 -13.82
C GLN A 194 -16.38 -20.13 -12.44
N THR A 195 -16.91 -20.81 -11.41
CA THR A 195 -16.86 -20.36 -10.03
C THR A 195 -15.43 -20.27 -9.53
N ILE A 196 -14.57 -21.24 -9.84
CA ILE A 196 -13.13 -21.18 -9.54
C ILE A 196 -12.51 -19.94 -10.18
N MET A 197 -12.72 -19.72 -11.48
CA MET A 197 -12.13 -18.60 -12.21
C MET A 197 -12.56 -17.23 -11.66
N LEU A 198 -13.86 -17.04 -11.43
CA LEU A 198 -14.39 -15.80 -10.85
C LEU A 198 -13.86 -15.57 -9.42
N CYS A 199 -13.90 -16.61 -8.58
CA CYS A 199 -13.40 -16.51 -7.21
C CYS A 199 -11.90 -16.21 -7.19
N ARG A 200 -11.11 -16.75 -8.11
CA ARG A 200 -9.68 -16.46 -8.22
C ARG A 200 -9.40 -14.99 -8.56
N PHE A 201 -10.14 -14.42 -9.51
CA PHE A 201 -10.03 -12.99 -9.83
C PHE A 201 -10.34 -12.12 -8.62
N PHE A 202 -11.50 -12.33 -7.97
CA PHE A 202 -11.87 -11.52 -6.82
C PHE A 202 -10.96 -11.77 -5.61
N ALA A 203 -10.54 -13.01 -5.34
CA ALA A 203 -9.56 -13.29 -4.29
C ALA A 203 -8.27 -12.49 -4.51
N GLY A 204 -7.78 -12.41 -5.75
CA GLY A 204 -6.63 -11.57 -6.12
C GLY A 204 -6.88 -10.07 -5.93
N LEU A 205 -8.06 -9.60 -6.36
CA LEU A 205 -8.48 -8.20 -6.20
C LEU A 205 -8.45 -7.77 -4.73
N PHE A 206 -9.00 -8.58 -3.82
CA PHE A 206 -9.01 -8.30 -2.39
C PHE A 206 -7.63 -8.54 -1.73
N ALA A 207 -6.84 -9.51 -2.21
CA ALA A 207 -5.47 -9.77 -1.76
C ALA A 207 -4.51 -8.60 -2.02
N ALA A 208 -4.81 -7.75 -3.00
CA ALA A 208 -4.03 -6.54 -3.29
C ALA A 208 -4.10 -5.48 -2.18
N SER A 209 -5.13 -5.53 -1.32
CA SER A 209 -5.29 -4.58 -0.22
C SER A 209 -4.09 -4.58 0.73
N PRO A 210 -3.72 -5.69 1.40
CA PRO A 210 -2.54 -5.70 2.26
C PRO A 210 -1.25 -5.32 1.52
N ILE A 211 -1.10 -5.72 0.26
CA ILE A 211 0.15 -5.43 -0.47
C ILE A 211 0.29 -3.94 -0.82
N SER A 212 -0.81 -3.26 -1.12
CA SER A 212 -0.79 -1.82 -1.43
C SER A 212 -0.83 -0.93 -0.18
N VAL A 213 -1.55 -1.33 0.87
CA VAL A 213 -1.81 -0.48 2.04
C VAL A 213 -0.76 -0.64 3.14
N VAL A 214 -0.17 -1.82 3.33
CA VAL A 214 0.84 -2.06 4.38
C VAL A 214 2.07 -1.13 4.26
N PRO A 215 2.62 -0.85 3.07
CA PRO A 215 3.69 0.14 2.94
C PRO A 215 3.29 1.54 3.40
N ALA A 216 2.01 1.91 3.24
CA ALA A 216 1.51 3.18 3.74
C ALA A 216 1.43 3.18 5.27
N VAL A 217 0.96 2.08 5.89
CA VAL A 217 0.96 1.90 7.35
C VAL A 217 2.37 2.03 7.94
N PHE A 218 3.37 1.41 7.30
CA PHE A 218 4.75 1.51 7.76
C PHE A 218 5.34 2.92 7.58
N ALA A 219 4.89 3.66 6.57
CA ALA A 219 5.25 5.07 6.43
C ALA A 219 4.65 5.92 7.55
N ASP A 220 3.42 5.63 7.97
CA ASP A 220 2.72 6.33 9.05
C ASP A 220 3.34 6.01 10.44
N MET A 221 3.94 4.81 10.62
CA MET A 221 4.49 4.34 11.92
C MET A 221 6.00 4.57 12.13
N TYR A 222 6.80 4.74 11.07
CA TYR A 222 8.26 4.75 11.16
C TYR A 222 8.90 5.94 10.44
N ASN A 223 9.89 6.54 11.11
CA ASN A 223 10.73 7.61 10.57
C ASN A 223 11.59 7.12 9.37
N HIS A 224 12.06 8.04 8.52
CA HIS A 224 12.83 7.76 7.31
C HIS A 224 14.03 6.81 7.50
N LEU A 225 14.71 6.89 8.65
CA LEU A 225 15.85 6.04 9.01
C LEU A 225 15.48 4.56 9.18
N GLN A 226 14.34 4.29 9.82
CA GLN A 226 13.89 2.92 10.14
C GLN A 226 12.98 2.35 9.05
N ARG A 227 12.31 3.22 8.29
CA ARG A 227 11.38 2.83 7.22
C ARG A 227 12.03 1.91 6.19
N GLY A 228 13.27 2.18 5.78
CA GLY A 228 14.00 1.32 4.83
C GLY A 228 14.10 -0.13 5.30
N MET A 229 14.46 -0.33 6.57
CA MET A 229 14.62 -1.65 7.19
C MET A 229 13.29 -2.43 7.23
N ILE A 230 12.22 -1.78 7.65
CA ILE A 230 10.89 -2.41 7.73
C ILE A 230 10.34 -2.74 6.34
N MET A 231 10.59 -1.87 5.34
CA MET A 231 10.22 -2.15 3.95
C MET A 231 10.99 -3.34 3.37
N SER A 232 12.26 -3.53 3.72
CA SER A 232 13.00 -4.73 3.29
C SER A 232 12.39 -6.00 3.86
N ILE A 233 12.03 -6.02 5.15
CA ILE A 233 11.36 -7.16 5.80
C ILE A 233 10.00 -7.45 5.12
N PHE A 234 9.27 -6.40 4.77
CA PHE A 234 8.02 -6.51 4.02
C PHE A 234 8.22 -7.17 2.66
N CYS A 235 9.18 -6.68 1.85
CA CYS A 235 9.47 -7.25 0.54
C CYS A 235 9.83 -8.74 0.65
N MET A 236 10.65 -9.11 1.63
CA MET A 236 10.98 -10.52 1.89
C MET A 236 9.72 -11.34 2.16
N ALA A 237 8.81 -10.86 3.02
CA ALA A 237 7.56 -11.56 3.30
C ALA A 237 6.66 -11.71 2.06
N VAL A 238 6.62 -10.70 1.17
CA VAL A 238 5.87 -10.75 -0.09
C VAL A 238 6.42 -11.83 -1.02
N PHE A 239 7.73 -11.93 -1.20
CA PHE A 239 8.37 -12.87 -2.14
C PHE A 239 8.50 -14.30 -1.60
N ILE A 240 8.70 -14.47 -0.29
CA ILE A 240 8.74 -15.81 0.32
C ILE A 240 7.38 -16.52 0.17
N GLY A 241 6.26 -15.79 0.14
CA GLY A 241 4.92 -16.36 -0.05
C GLY A 241 4.80 -17.26 -1.28
N PRO A 242 5.02 -16.74 -2.50
CA PRO A 242 4.94 -17.50 -3.73
C PRO A 242 5.97 -18.62 -3.81
N PHE A 243 7.17 -18.45 -3.25
CA PHE A 243 8.19 -19.51 -3.25
C PHE A 243 7.86 -20.64 -2.27
N ALA A 244 7.21 -20.33 -1.15
CA ALA A 244 6.76 -21.34 -0.20
C ALA A 244 5.55 -22.15 -0.71
N ALA A 245 4.80 -21.60 -1.65
CA ALA A 245 3.53 -22.19 -2.08
C ALA A 245 3.65 -23.53 -2.81
N PRO A 246 4.57 -23.73 -3.79
CA PRO A 246 4.70 -24.99 -4.52
C PRO A 246 5.04 -26.20 -3.65
N PHE A 247 5.91 -26.05 -2.65
CA PHE A 247 6.30 -27.18 -1.82
C PHE A 247 5.17 -27.60 -0.86
N VAL A 248 4.50 -26.63 -0.21
CA VAL A 248 3.34 -26.90 0.65
C VAL A 248 2.17 -27.43 -0.19
N GLY A 249 1.90 -26.77 -1.32
CA GLY A 249 0.83 -27.15 -2.25
C GLY A 249 1.04 -28.53 -2.85
N GLY A 250 2.26 -28.86 -3.26
CA GLY A 250 2.61 -30.17 -3.81
C GLY A 250 2.45 -31.30 -2.80
N MET A 251 2.88 -31.11 -1.55
CA MET A 251 2.68 -32.10 -0.48
C MET A 251 1.19 -32.28 -0.13
N LEU A 252 0.41 -31.19 -0.11
CA LEU A 252 -1.04 -31.27 0.13
C LEU A 252 -1.79 -31.93 -1.03
N ALA A 253 -1.43 -31.61 -2.27
CA ALA A 253 -2.06 -32.19 -3.45
C ALA A 253 -1.81 -33.70 -3.58
N MET A 254 -0.67 -34.20 -3.08
CA MET A 254 -0.36 -35.63 -3.01
C MET A 254 -1.06 -36.36 -1.86
N SER A 255 -1.44 -35.64 -0.81
CA SER A 255 -2.13 -36.19 0.36
C SER A 255 -3.53 -36.67 -0.04
N PRO A 256 -4.12 -37.67 0.67
CA PRO A 256 -5.52 -38.08 0.47
C PRO A 256 -6.54 -36.95 0.64
N LEU A 257 -6.12 -35.83 1.20
CA LEU A 257 -6.90 -34.59 1.32
C LEU A 257 -7.26 -33.98 -0.05
N GLY A 258 -6.42 -34.18 -1.07
CA GLY A 258 -6.67 -33.72 -2.44
C GLY A 258 -6.40 -32.22 -2.67
N TRP A 259 -6.56 -31.79 -3.93
CA TRP A 259 -6.17 -30.45 -4.39
C TRP A 259 -6.93 -29.31 -3.68
N ARG A 260 -8.19 -29.52 -3.28
CA ARG A 260 -9.01 -28.49 -2.60
C ARG A 260 -8.39 -28.00 -1.30
N TRP A 261 -7.60 -28.83 -0.62
CA TRP A 261 -6.94 -28.45 0.62
C TRP A 261 -5.85 -27.40 0.45
N THR A 262 -5.31 -27.24 -0.77
CA THR A 262 -4.44 -26.11 -1.11
C THR A 262 -5.15 -24.76 -0.93
N MET A 263 -6.45 -24.70 -1.20
CA MET A 263 -7.25 -23.50 -0.99
C MET A 263 -7.69 -23.36 0.47
N TRP A 264 -8.03 -24.47 1.15
CA TRP A 264 -8.36 -24.44 2.57
C TRP A 264 -7.21 -23.96 3.45
N ILE A 265 -5.98 -24.39 3.20
CA ILE A 265 -4.83 -23.92 3.97
C ILE A 265 -4.62 -22.41 3.79
N SER A 266 -4.76 -21.90 2.57
CA SER A 266 -4.69 -20.46 2.30
C SER A 266 -5.82 -19.69 2.97
N ALA A 267 -7.05 -20.22 2.96
CA ALA A 267 -8.18 -19.62 3.65
C ALA A 267 -7.95 -19.53 5.17
N ILE A 268 -7.37 -20.58 5.77
CA ILE A 268 -7.02 -20.59 7.21
C ILE A 268 -5.95 -19.54 7.50
N MET A 269 -4.91 -19.45 6.67
CA MET A 269 -3.84 -18.46 6.85
C MET A 269 -4.36 -17.03 6.73
N ILE A 270 -5.13 -16.74 5.68
CA ILE A 270 -5.74 -15.41 5.48
C ILE A 270 -6.74 -15.10 6.60
N GLY A 271 -7.56 -16.08 6.99
CA GLY A 271 -8.54 -15.94 8.07
C GLY A 271 -7.88 -15.68 9.43
N MET A 272 -6.75 -16.31 9.73
CA MET A 272 -5.97 -16.02 10.93
C MET A 272 -5.40 -14.60 10.88
N GLY A 273 -4.84 -14.18 9.74
CA GLY A 273 -4.37 -12.81 9.55
C GLY A 273 -5.49 -11.78 9.74
N PHE A 274 -6.67 -12.04 9.17
CA PHE A 274 -7.87 -11.23 9.34
C PHE A 274 -8.30 -11.13 10.80
N LEU A 275 -8.42 -12.26 11.52
CA LEU A 275 -8.89 -12.28 12.91
C LEU A 275 -7.95 -11.48 13.82
N VAL A 276 -6.64 -11.69 13.67
CA VAL A 276 -5.64 -10.98 14.46
C VAL A 276 -5.62 -9.50 14.10
N ALA A 277 -5.70 -9.15 12.81
CA ALA A 277 -5.81 -7.76 12.38
C ALA A 277 -7.10 -7.09 12.88
N LEU A 278 -8.23 -7.80 12.91
CA LEU A 278 -9.51 -7.26 13.38
C LEU A 278 -9.42 -6.77 14.83
N ILE A 279 -8.74 -7.55 15.68
CA ILE A 279 -8.61 -7.30 17.11
C ILE A 279 -7.49 -6.30 17.40
N CYS A 280 -6.35 -6.42 16.71
CA CYS A 280 -5.12 -5.73 17.10
C CYS A 280 -4.73 -4.52 16.23
N LEU A 281 -5.31 -4.38 15.02
CA LEU A 281 -4.94 -3.29 14.11
C LEU A 281 -5.64 -2.00 14.53
N ASP A 282 -4.87 -1.05 15.04
CA ASP A 282 -5.35 0.31 15.26
C ASP A 282 -5.18 1.17 14.01
N GLU A 283 -5.96 2.25 13.93
CA GLU A 283 -5.84 3.19 12.81
C GLU A 283 -4.50 3.94 12.93
N THR A 284 -3.77 4.03 11.81
CA THR A 284 -2.48 4.71 11.73
C THR A 284 -2.55 5.99 10.92
N TYR A 285 -3.64 6.23 10.19
CA TYR A 285 -3.76 7.42 9.37
C TYR A 285 -4.10 8.65 10.22
N ALA A 286 -3.14 9.58 10.33
CA ALA A 286 -3.27 10.77 11.17
C ALA A 286 -4.55 11.61 10.91
N PRO A 287 -4.97 11.87 9.67
CA PRO A 287 -6.22 12.61 9.42
C PRO A 287 -7.46 11.92 9.99
N VAL A 288 -7.56 10.60 9.89
CA VAL A 288 -8.72 9.85 10.43
C VAL A 288 -8.69 9.81 11.95
N ILE A 289 -7.50 9.72 12.56
CA ILE A 289 -7.34 9.84 14.01
C ILE A 289 -7.86 11.20 14.51
N LEU A 290 -7.53 12.30 13.80
CA LEU A 290 -8.01 13.64 14.15
C LEU A 290 -9.52 13.79 13.96
N VAL A 291 -10.12 13.18 12.94
CA VAL A 291 -11.59 13.13 12.77
C VAL A 291 -12.25 12.43 13.97
N GLN A 292 -11.68 11.32 14.44
CA GLN A 292 -12.18 10.62 15.62
C GLN A 292 -11.99 11.44 16.91
N LYS A 293 -10.86 12.14 17.06
CA LYS A 293 -10.60 13.07 18.17
C LYS A 293 -11.62 14.21 18.16
N ALA A 294 -11.86 14.84 17.01
CA ALA A 294 -12.86 15.90 16.83
C ALA A 294 -14.27 15.41 17.14
N ALA A 295 -14.68 14.22 16.66
CA ALA A 295 -15.97 13.63 16.98
C ALA A 295 -16.16 13.41 18.50
N THR A 296 -15.11 13.01 19.20
CA THR A 296 -15.13 12.83 20.66
C THR A 296 -15.23 14.16 21.39
N LEU A 297 -14.44 15.16 20.99
CA LEU A 297 -14.43 16.50 21.56
C LEU A 297 -15.77 17.22 21.34
N ARG A 298 -16.38 17.11 20.15
CA ARG A 298 -17.74 17.61 19.86
C ARG A 298 -18.76 17.10 20.87
N ARG A 299 -18.70 15.80 21.20
CA ARG A 299 -19.63 15.16 22.15
C ARG A 299 -19.37 15.56 23.59
N GLN A 300 -18.11 15.71 23.99
CA GLN A 300 -17.71 16.09 25.35
C GLN A 300 -18.02 17.55 25.66
N THR A 301 -17.62 18.46 24.76
CA THR A 301 -17.80 19.91 24.92
C THR A 301 -19.21 20.38 24.56
N ARG A 302 -19.98 19.53 23.85
CA ARG A 302 -21.25 19.88 23.18
C ARG A 302 -21.12 21.04 22.18
N ASN A 303 -19.90 21.35 21.76
CA ASN A 303 -19.63 22.32 20.73
C ASN A 303 -19.50 21.62 19.38
N TRP A 304 -20.54 21.76 18.56
CA TRP A 304 -20.61 21.18 17.22
C TRP A 304 -19.79 21.95 16.18
N GLY A 305 -19.25 23.12 16.54
CA GLY A 305 -18.33 23.89 15.70
C GLY A 305 -16.91 23.33 15.66
N ILE A 306 -16.52 22.44 16.59
CA ILE A 306 -15.22 21.76 16.55
C ILE A 306 -15.19 20.87 15.32
N HIS A 307 -14.13 20.93 14.50
CA HIS A 307 -13.98 20.01 13.37
C HIS A 307 -12.53 19.61 13.12
N ALA A 308 -12.35 18.49 12.41
CA ALA A 308 -11.03 18.15 11.88
C ALA A 308 -10.84 18.82 10.52
N LYS A 309 -9.61 19.10 10.13
CA LYS A 309 -9.30 19.67 8.80
C LYS A 309 -9.76 18.78 7.64
N GLN A 310 -9.79 17.46 7.86
CA GLN A 310 -10.32 16.50 6.88
C GLN A 310 -11.84 16.65 6.66
N ASP A 311 -12.60 17.18 7.63
CA ASP A 311 -14.05 17.39 7.49
C ASP A 311 -14.36 18.58 6.55
N GLU A 312 -13.40 19.49 6.33
CA GLU A 312 -13.55 20.64 5.43
C GLU A 312 -13.37 20.27 3.94
N VAL A 313 -12.79 19.10 3.68
CA VAL A 313 -12.47 18.64 2.32
C VAL A 313 -13.71 17.98 1.72
N GLU A 314 -14.34 18.60 0.73
CA GLU A 314 -15.43 17.97 -0.02
C GLU A 314 -14.90 16.76 -0.80
N ILE A 315 -15.36 15.57 -0.43
CA ILE A 315 -14.98 14.31 -1.08
C ILE A 315 -15.81 14.19 -2.37
N ASP A 316 -15.24 14.62 -3.50
CA ASP A 316 -15.78 14.24 -4.81
C ASP A 316 -15.22 12.87 -5.23
N PHE A 317 -16.00 11.81 -5.00
CA PHE A 317 -15.64 10.44 -5.38
C PHE A 317 -15.27 10.29 -6.86
N THR A 318 -15.89 11.08 -7.75
CA THR A 318 -15.62 11.00 -9.19
C THR A 318 -14.30 11.67 -9.53
N ALA A 319 -14.05 12.87 -9.00
CA ALA A 319 -12.76 13.54 -9.14
C ALA A 319 -11.64 12.74 -8.46
N LEU A 320 -11.90 12.08 -7.34
CA LEU A 320 -10.96 11.22 -6.64
C LEU A 320 -10.59 9.99 -7.46
N LEU A 321 -11.57 9.26 -8.00
CA LEU A 321 -11.28 8.14 -8.90
C LEU A 321 -10.49 8.65 -10.11
N CYS A 322 -10.98 9.68 -10.79
CA CYS A 322 -10.33 10.17 -12.01
C CYS A 322 -8.89 10.65 -11.72
N THR A 323 -8.68 11.41 -10.65
CA THR A 323 -7.35 11.93 -10.26
C THR A 323 -6.41 10.79 -9.85
N ASN A 324 -6.88 9.82 -9.06
CA ASN A 324 -6.05 8.71 -8.59
C ASN A 324 -5.77 7.65 -9.66
N PHE A 325 -6.60 7.52 -10.69
CA PHE A 325 -6.31 6.66 -11.84
C PHE A 325 -5.42 7.36 -12.87
N THR A 326 -5.71 8.64 -13.19
CA THR A 326 -4.98 9.36 -14.24
C THR A 326 -3.56 9.69 -13.82
N ARG A 327 -3.31 10.13 -12.57
CA ARG A 327 -1.98 10.57 -12.16
C ARG A 327 -0.91 9.46 -12.20
N PRO A 328 -1.13 8.25 -11.66
CA PRO A 328 -0.11 7.19 -11.75
C PRO A 328 0.19 6.79 -13.19
N ILE A 329 -0.82 6.76 -14.07
CA ILE A 329 -0.63 6.44 -15.50
C ILE A 329 0.15 7.55 -16.20
N VAL A 330 -0.21 8.81 -15.96
CA VAL A 330 0.51 9.96 -16.51
C VAL A 330 1.95 9.94 -16.00
N MET A 331 2.18 9.82 -14.68
CA MET A 331 3.52 9.73 -14.10
C MET A 331 4.32 8.56 -14.68
N LEU A 332 3.70 7.39 -14.89
CA LEU A 332 4.36 6.22 -15.48
C LEU A 332 4.82 6.49 -16.91
N ILE A 333 4.09 7.29 -17.70
CA ILE A 333 4.42 7.59 -19.09
C ILE A 333 5.36 8.81 -19.21
N THR A 334 5.17 9.82 -18.35
CA THR A 334 5.92 11.08 -18.41
C THR A 334 7.27 10.99 -17.71
N GLU A 335 7.38 10.24 -16.61
CA GLU A 335 8.61 10.11 -15.84
C GLU A 335 9.40 8.85 -16.27
N PRO A 336 10.50 8.99 -17.02
CA PRO A 336 11.22 7.84 -17.59
C PRO A 336 11.82 6.92 -16.52
N ILE A 337 12.21 7.47 -15.36
CA ILE A 337 12.76 6.68 -14.25
C ILE A 337 11.69 5.73 -13.69
N LEU A 338 10.45 6.20 -13.52
CA LEU A 338 9.35 5.37 -13.03
C LEU A 338 9.00 4.28 -14.03
N LEU A 339 8.99 4.59 -15.33
CA LEU A 339 8.76 3.61 -16.39
C LEU A 339 9.81 2.48 -16.36
N LEU A 340 11.10 2.84 -16.30
CA LEU A 340 12.20 1.87 -16.32
C LEU A 340 12.20 0.97 -15.07
N ILE A 341 11.98 1.54 -13.88
CA ILE A 341 11.91 0.76 -12.63
C ILE A 341 10.67 -0.14 -12.64
N SER A 342 9.52 0.36 -13.08
CA SER A 342 8.29 -0.42 -13.14
C SER A 342 8.39 -1.56 -14.15
N LEU A 343 9.01 -1.32 -15.31
CA LEU A 343 9.27 -2.35 -16.32
C LEU A 343 10.21 -3.43 -15.77
N TYR A 344 11.28 -3.03 -15.09
CA TYR A 344 12.23 -3.95 -14.47
C TYR A 344 11.59 -4.82 -13.38
N ILE A 345 10.82 -4.22 -12.47
CA ILE A 345 10.11 -4.97 -11.42
C ILE A 345 9.05 -5.90 -12.04
N SER A 346 8.32 -5.43 -13.06
CA SER A 346 7.33 -6.25 -13.77
C SER A 346 7.97 -7.43 -14.48
N PHE A 347 9.15 -7.24 -15.08
CA PHE A 347 9.92 -8.32 -15.71
C PHE A 347 10.34 -9.38 -14.67
N ILE A 348 10.91 -8.96 -13.54
CA ILE A 348 11.29 -9.89 -12.44
C ILE A 348 10.06 -10.64 -11.93
N TYR A 349 8.96 -9.91 -11.68
CA TYR A 349 7.73 -10.50 -11.16
C TYR A 349 7.12 -11.50 -12.15
N GLY A 350 7.08 -11.16 -13.44
CA GLY A 350 6.64 -12.07 -14.50
C GLY A 350 7.50 -13.33 -14.58
N LEU A 351 8.82 -13.19 -14.42
CA LEU A 351 9.74 -14.32 -14.41
C LEU A 351 9.49 -15.23 -13.20
N ILE A 352 9.27 -14.68 -12.01
CA ILE A 352 8.92 -15.45 -10.80
C ILE A 352 7.68 -16.33 -11.04
N TYR A 353 6.62 -15.79 -11.64
CA TYR A 353 5.43 -16.58 -11.96
C TYR A 353 5.65 -17.58 -13.09
N ALA A 354 6.51 -17.27 -14.06
CA ALA A 354 6.91 -18.24 -15.08
C ALA A 354 7.65 -19.44 -14.46
N LEU A 355 8.50 -19.21 -13.45
CA LEU A 355 9.20 -20.28 -12.74
C LEU A 355 8.22 -21.23 -12.00
N LEU A 356 7.08 -20.73 -11.51
CA LEU A 356 6.03 -21.58 -10.91
C LEU A 356 5.50 -22.64 -11.91
N GLY A 357 5.50 -22.33 -13.21
CA GLY A 357 5.14 -23.27 -14.26
C GLY A 357 6.32 -24.09 -14.80
N ALA A 358 7.50 -23.48 -14.91
CA ALA A 358 8.69 -24.13 -15.49
C ALA A 358 9.29 -25.21 -14.58
N TYR A 359 9.36 -24.98 -13.25
CA TYR A 359 9.95 -25.92 -12.31
C TYR A 359 9.26 -27.29 -12.30
N PRO A 360 7.91 -27.38 -12.24
CA PRO A 360 7.22 -28.65 -12.39
C PRO A 360 7.58 -29.38 -13.69
N VAL A 361 7.68 -28.68 -14.82
CA VAL A 361 8.04 -29.29 -16.11
C VAL A 361 9.45 -29.91 -16.06
N VAL A 362 10.42 -29.22 -15.46
CA VAL A 362 11.80 -29.72 -15.37
C VAL A 362 11.90 -30.84 -14.33
N PHE A 363 11.54 -30.58 -13.08
CA PHE A 363 11.79 -31.51 -11.98
C PHE A 363 10.81 -32.70 -11.97
N GLN A 364 9.55 -32.50 -12.35
CA GLN A 364 8.57 -33.60 -12.38
C GLN A 364 8.53 -34.28 -13.75
N GLY A 365 8.74 -33.53 -14.83
CA GLY A 365 8.72 -34.08 -16.19
C GLY A 365 10.03 -34.75 -16.61
N VAL A 366 11.18 -34.08 -16.45
CA VAL A 366 12.48 -34.60 -16.91
C VAL A 366 13.15 -35.46 -15.84
N TYR A 367 13.15 -35.00 -14.58
CA TYR A 367 13.77 -35.72 -13.46
C TYR A 367 12.83 -36.69 -12.74
N GLU A 368 11.57 -36.81 -13.21
CA GLU A 368 10.56 -37.72 -12.67
C GLU A 368 10.34 -37.60 -11.14
N MET A 369 10.60 -36.42 -10.56
CA MET A 369 10.40 -36.18 -9.15
C MET A 369 8.92 -36.05 -8.81
N ASN A 370 8.53 -36.55 -7.64
CA ASN A 370 7.16 -36.42 -7.15
C ASN A 370 6.80 -34.95 -6.87
N MET A 371 5.51 -34.58 -6.90
CA MET A 371 5.04 -33.18 -6.79
C MET A 371 5.59 -32.45 -5.55
N GLY A 372 5.63 -33.12 -4.40
CA GLY A 372 6.17 -32.57 -3.16
C GLY A 372 7.68 -32.35 -3.22
N VAL A 373 8.44 -33.34 -3.71
CA VAL A 373 9.91 -33.26 -3.81
C VAL A 373 10.33 -32.23 -4.86
N GLY A 374 9.65 -32.18 -6.01
CA GLY A 374 9.89 -31.16 -7.03
C GLY A 374 9.61 -29.73 -6.54
N GLY A 375 8.69 -29.58 -5.57
CA GLY A 375 8.45 -28.29 -4.90
C GLY A 375 9.60 -27.83 -3.99
N LEU A 376 10.46 -28.73 -3.49
CA LEU A 376 11.58 -28.38 -2.62
C LEU A 376 12.64 -27.53 -3.33
N ALA A 377 12.71 -27.57 -4.65
CA ALA A 377 13.64 -26.74 -5.43
C ALA A 377 13.41 -25.23 -5.20
N PHE A 378 12.19 -24.82 -4.84
CA PHE A 378 11.88 -23.42 -4.50
C PHE A 378 12.51 -22.96 -3.17
N ILE A 379 13.00 -23.86 -2.31
CA ILE A 379 13.75 -23.49 -1.10
C ILE A 379 15.03 -22.73 -1.47
N GLY A 380 15.66 -23.04 -2.61
CA GLY A 380 16.81 -22.27 -3.10
C GLY A 380 16.48 -20.79 -3.32
N LEU A 381 15.30 -20.49 -3.86
CA LEU A 381 14.81 -19.12 -4.04
C LEU A 381 14.50 -18.44 -2.70
N ILE A 382 13.95 -19.17 -1.72
CA ILE A 382 13.74 -18.67 -0.35
C ILE A 382 15.08 -18.31 0.30
N ILE A 383 16.09 -19.17 0.19
CA ILE A 383 17.43 -18.90 0.74
C ILE A 383 18.04 -17.68 0.04
N GLY A 384 17.92 -17.57 -1.29
CA GLY A 384 18.36 -16.40 -2.04
C GLY A 384 17.71 -15.10 -1.56
N GLU A 385 16.39 -15.11 -1.36
CA GLU A 385 15.63 -13.96 -0.84
C GLU A 385 16.05 -13.60 0.59
N LEU A 386 16.27 -14.59 1.46
CA LEU A 386 16.74 -14.36 2.83
C LEU A 386 18.15 -13.76 2.86
N LEU A 387 19.06 -14.24 2.01
CA LEU A 387 20.41 -13.71 1.88
C LEU A 387 20.41 -12.28 1.31
N GLY A 388 19.62 -12.03 0.26
CA GLY A 388 19.45 -10.71 -0.34
C GLY A 388 18.86 -9.70 0.63
N GLY A 389 17.81 -10.09 1.35
CA GLY A 389 17.20 -9.28 2.40
C GLY A 389 18.17 -8.98 3.55
N THR A 390 18.93 -9.98 4.00
CA THR A 390 19.96 -9.81 5.05
C THR A 390 21.06 -8.84 4.59
N LEU A 391 21.51 -8.95 3.34
CA LEU A 391 22.46 -8.00 2.76
C LEU A 391 21.91 -6.57 2.79
N MET A 392 20.64 -6.36 2.40
CA MET A 392 20.00 -5.04 2.47
C MET A 392 19.95 -4.48 3.89
N LEU A 393 19.66 -5.32 4.90
CA LEU A 393 19.67 -4.92 6.31
C LEU A 393 21.07 -4.49 6.78
N PHE A 394 22.14 -5.15 6.30
CA PHE A 394 23.50 -4.73 6.59
C PHE A 394 23.86 -3.39 5.92
N LEU A 395 23.47 -3.20 4.66
CA LEU A 395 23.75 -1.96 3.92
C LEU A 395 22.95 -0.76 4.44
N GLN A 396 21.85 -0.97 5.16
CA GLN A 396 21.06 0.10 5.79
C GLN A 396 21.91 0.98 6.72
N ARG A 397 22.92 0.42 7.41
CA ARG A 397 23.83 1.21 8.26
C ARG A 397 24.66 2.21 7.45
N SER A 398 25.16 1.78 6.30
CA SER A 398 25.92 2.65 5.38
C SER A 398 25.02 3.75 4.82
N TYR A 399 23.78 3.41 4.46
CA TYR A 399 22.79 4.39 4.01
C TYR A 399 22.46 5.42 5.09
N ALA A 400 22.24 4.99 6.34
CA ALA A 400 21.98 5.89 7.46
C ALA A 400 23.15 6.87 7.67
N HIS A 401 24.38 6.39 7.56
CA HIS A 401 25.57 7.25 7.67
C HIS A 401 25.62 8.32 6.58
N LYS A 402 25.32 7.95 5.32
CA LYS A 402 25.22 8.90 4.20
C LYS A 402 24.09 9.90 4.37
N LEU A 403 22.95 9.46 4.91
CA LEU A 403 21.81 10.33 5.20
C LEU A 403 22.13 11.36 6.28
N HIS A 404 22.81 10.95 7.36
CA HIS A 404 23.28 11.87 8.40
C HIS A 404 24.32 12.87 7.85
N ALA A 405 25.19 12.43 6.94
CA ALA A 405 26.16 13.31 6.29
C ALA A 405 25.52 14.32 5.31
N ASN A 406 24.24 14.15 4.95
CA ASN A 406 23.49 14.99 4.01
C ASN A 406 22.29 15.66 4.68
N GLU A 407 22.42 15.98 5.98
CA GLU A 407 21.45 16.77 6.75
C GLU A 407 20.03 16.17 6.76
N GLY A 408 19.90 14.86 6.56
CA GLY A 408 18.61 14.18 6.56
C GLY A 408 17.85 14.24 5.23
N ILE A 409 18.40 14.87 4.18
CA ILE A 409 17.78 14.91 2.85
C ILE A 409 18.01 13.57 2.14
N PRO A 410 16.96 12.79 1.82
CA PRO A 410 17.12 11.48 1.21
C PRO A 410 17.37 11.58 -0.30
N VAL A 411 18.49 11.03 -0.75
CA VAL A 411 18.83 10.86 -2.18
C VAL A 411 18.43 9.44 -2.63
N PRO A 412 17.46 9.27 -3.55
CA PRO A 412 16.98 7.95 -3.98
C PRO A 412 18.07 7.04 -4.58
N GLU A 413 19.02 7.62 -5.30
CA GLU A 413 20.07 6.94 -6.08
C GLU A 413 21.01 6.12 -5.20
N TRP A 414 21.16 6.46 -3.92
CA TRP A 414 22.01 5.71 -2.99
C TRP A 414 21.51 4.28 -2.73
N ARG A 415 20.27 3.98 -3.08
CA ARG A 415 19.70 2.63 -3.00
C ARG A 415 19.87 1.80 -4.26
N LEU A 416 20.41 2.38 -5.34
CA LEU A 416 20.57 1.74 -6.64
C LEU A 416 21.74 0.74 -6.73
N PRO A 417 22.93 0.94 -6.10
CA PRO A 417 24.05 0.02 -6.22
C PRO A 417 23.74 -1.44 -5.81
N PRO A 418 23.00 -1.70 -4.72
CA PRO A 418 22.59 -3.06 -4.37
C PRO A 418 21.69 -3.72 -5.42
N ALA A 419 20.86 -2.94 -6.11
CA ALA A 419 20.02 -3.43 -7.20
C ALA A 419 20.85 -3.84 -8.43
N ILE A 420 21.92 -3.11 -8.76
CA ILE A 420 22.84 -3.50 -9.85
C ILE A 420 23.50 -4.85 -9.55
N LEU A 421 24.00 -5.03 -8.32
CA LEU A 421 24.60 -6.29 -7.90
C LEU A 421 23.57 -7.43 -7.96
N GLY A 422 22.36 -7.18 -7.44
CA GLY A 422 21.26 -8.14 -7.48
C GLY A 422 20.88 -8.53 -8.91
N ALA A 423 20.85 -7.59 -9.85
CA ALA A 423 20.54 -7.85 -11.25
C ALA A 423 21.55 -8.80 -11.92
N MET A 424 22.85 -8.61 -11.66
CA MET A 424 23.91 -9.49 -12.18
C MET A 424 23.79 -10.90 -11.62
N ILE A 425 23.60 -11.03 -10.29
CA ILE A 425 23.47 -12.33 -9.62
C ILE A 425 22.20 -13.05 -10.09
N PHE A 426 21.08 -12.32 -10.22
CA PHE A 426 19.81 -12.85 -10.72
C PHE A 426 19.94 -13.39 -12.15
N ALA A 427 20.60 -12.64 -13.04
CA ALA A 427 20.84 -13.10 -14.41
C ALA A 427 21.70 -14.37 -14.45
N ILE A 428 22.78 -14.43 -13.67
CA ILE A 428 23.64 -15.63 -13.58
C ILE A 428 22.84 -16.82 -13.05
N GLY A 429 22.04 -16.62 -12.01
CA GLY A 429 21.22 -17.66 -11.38
C GLY A 429 20.06 -18.16 -12.23
N LEU A 430 19.74 -17.53 -13.36
CA LEU A 430 18.73 -18.03 -14.31
C LEU A 430 19.31 -18.97 -15.37
N PHE A 431 20.62 -18.91 -15.62
CA PHE A 431 21.29 -19.77 -16.59
C PHE A 431 21.76 -21.11 -16.00
N TRP A 432 21.71 -21.24 -14.67
CA TRP A 432 22.06 -22.43 -13.89
C TRP A 432 20.84 -22.94 -13.14
#